data_AF-E3M3I1-F1
#
_entry.id   AF-E3M3I1-F1
#
_cell.length_a   1.000
_cell.length_b   1.000
_cell.length_c   1.000
_cell.angle_alpha   90.00
_cell.angle_beta   90.00
_cell.angle_gamma   90.00
#
_symmetry.space_group_name_H-M   'P 1'
#
loop_
_entity.id
_entity.type
_entity.pdbx_description
1 polymer ?
#
loop_
_entity_poly.entity_id
_entity_poly.type
_entity_poly.pdbx_seq_one_letter_code
_entity_poly.pdbx_strand_id
1 'polypeptide(L)'
;MYTGGGPLIEKLKEMYKYLISLFNIPILRYLYCGGRIPVFPANLEIKKCDEVVVFSREPIDDDQMKYILGEMITKKVNLCLPNCSSFPWESTRFSMDCLNLQLDSKLVSREMLLSLKCPKICMKGYTSLTSKDVRDFINQWFNSNDTRLETLLVDLKSDEEPEPIDLSEFNPKPWDPVLRGQYYDKNLVGKLSGGMDIIRKDGRFATFRQSSRSIDFFVWKNTLQVENN
;
A
#
# COMPACT_ATOMS: atom_id res chain seq x y z
N MET A 1 17.12 12.86 25.39
CA MET A 1 17.17 14.06 24.51
C MET A 1 18.57 14.17 23.92
N TYR A 2 18.74 13.83 22.65
CA TYR A 2 20.01 14.01 21.92
C TYR A 2 19.83 15.19 20.95
N THR A 3 20.55 16.29 21.20
CA THR A 3 20.54 17.53 20.38
C THR A 3 21.71 17.63 19.39
N GLY A 4 22.45 16.54 19.16
CA GLY A 4 23.71 16.55 18.40
C GLY A 4 23.63 16.49 16.88
N GLY A 5 22.43 16.43 16.27
CA GLY A 5 22.27 16.21 14.83
C GLY A 5 22.24 17.46 13.94
N GLY A 6 21.91 18.63 14.50
CA GLY A 6 21.61 19.85 13.73
C GLY A 6 22.70 20.28 12.74
N PRO A 7 23.96 20.47 13.19
CA PRO A 7 25.03 20.94 12.30
C PRO A 7 25.39 19.97 11.16
N LEU A 8 25.23 18.65 11.38
CA LEU A 8 25.48 17.68 10.31
C LEU A 8 24.34 17.65 9.30
N ILE A 9 23.08 17.72 9.77
CA ILE A 9 21.91 17.74 8.90
C ILE A 9 21.95 18.95 7.97
N GLU A 10 22.30 20.14 8.48
CA GLU A 10 22.44 21.33 7.64
C GLU A 10 23.54 21.17 6.57
N LYS A 11 24.71 20.60 6.93
CA LYS A 11 25.76 20.31 5.94
C LYS A 11 25.30 19.30 4.89
N LEU A 12 24.58 18.26 5.28
CA LEU A 12 24.03 17.27 4.35
C LEU A 12 22.99 17.90 3.42
N LYS A 13 22.18 18.82 3.94
CA LYS A 13 21.20 19.60 3.18
C LYS A 13 21.88 20.51 2.15
N GLU A 14 22.93 21.23 2.52
CA GLU A 14 23.73 22.05 1.59
C GLU A 14 24.37 21.20 0.50
N MET A 15 25.02 20.09 0.88
CA MET A 15 25.62 19.15 -0.06
C MET A 15 24.57 18.58 -1.02
N TYR A 16 23.42 18.18 -0.51
CA TYR A 16 22.30 17.70 -1.30
C TYR A 16 21.83 18.76 -2.31
N LYS A 17 21.62 20.01 -1.87
CA LYS A 17 21.23 21.13 -2.75
C LYS A 17 22.25 21.35 -3.87
N TYR A 18 23.54 21.29 -3.53
CA TYR A 18 24.62 21.41 -4.51
C TYR A 18 24.62 20.27 -5.54
N LEU A 19 24.44 19.02 -5.10
CA LEU A 19 24.40 17.88 -6.03
C LEU A 19 23.19 17.96 -6.98
N ILE A 20 22.03 18.34 -6.47
CA ILE A 20 20.82 18.50 -7.31
C ILE A 20 21.01 19.64 -8.31
N SER A 21 21.59 20.78 -7.90
CA SER A 21 21.85 21.88 -8.84
C SER A 21 22.90 21.53 -9.88
N LEU A 22 23.93 20.74 -9.50
CA LEU A 22 25.00 20.32 -10.39
C LEU A 22 24.52 19.33 -11.46
N PHE A 23 23.77 18.30 -11.07
CA PHE A 23 23.36 17.23 -11.98
C PHE A 23 22.03 17.52 -12.68
N ASN A 24 21.17 18.34 -12.09
CA ASN A 24 19.83 18.66 -12.61
C ASN A 24 18.99 17.41 -12.98
N ILE A 25 19.14 16.35 -12.19
CA ILE A 25 18.43 15.08 -12.38
C ILE A 25 17.31 14.93 -11.36
N PRO A 26 16.17 14.31 -11.74
CA PRO A 26 15.13 13.98 -10.78
C PRO A 26 15.62 12.91 -9.80
N ILE A 27 15.18 12.99 -8.55
CA ILE A 27 15.45 11.95 -7.56
C ILE A 27 14.53 10.78 -7.84
N LEU A 28 15.13 9.67 -8.27
CA LEU A 28 14.38 8.46 -8.57
C LEU A 28 14.02 7.69 -7.29
N ARG A 29 14.92 7.69 -6.30
CA ARG A 29 14.73 6.92 -5.07
C ARG A 29 15.40 7.57 -3.87
N TYR A 30 14.66 7.64 -2.77
CA TYR A 30 15.19 7.94 -1.44
C TYR A 30 15.20 6.66 -0.61
N LEU A 31 16.33 6.37 0.04
CA LEU A 31 16.50 5.18 0.88
C LEU A 31 16.98 5.59 2.27
N TYR A 32 16.20 5.25 3.28
CA TYR A 32 16.61 5.27 4.68
C TYR A 32 16.69 3.84 5.21
N CYS A 33 17.83 3.44 5.76
CA CYS A 33 18.08 2.09 6.28
C CYS A 33 18.55 2.10 7.74
N GLY A 34 17.97 2.96 8.58
CA GLY A 34 18.43 3.16 9.95
C GLY A 34 19.82 3.79 10.02
N GLY A 35 20.14 4.39 11.15
CA GLY A 35 21.43 5.02 11.36
C GLY A 35 21.50 5.75 12.69
N ARG A 36 22.71 6.12 13.11
CA ARG A 36 22.91 6.92 14.34
C ARG A 36 22.27 8.30 14.24
N ILE A 37 22.10 8.81 13.02
CA ILE A 37 21.50 10.12 12.74
C ILE A 37 20.35 9.89 11.76
N PRO A 38 19.09 9.99 12.22
CA PRO A 38 17.94 9.84 11.34
C PRO A 38 17.87 11.05 10.42
N VAL A 39 18.07 10.82 9.12
CA VAL A 39 17.88 11.84 8.08
C VAL A 39 16.74 11.37 7.20
N PHE A 40 15.64 12.10 7.27
CA PHE A 40 14.43 11.88 6.49
C PHE A 40 14.29 12.93 5.39
N PRO A 41 13.43 12.71 4.39
CA PRO A 41 13.22 13.65 3.29
C PRO A 41 12.91 15.08 3.75
N ALA A 42 12.16 15.26 4.84
CA ALA A 42 11.82 16.58 5.38
C ALA A 42 13.07 17.36 5.83
N ASN A 43 14.06 16.68 6.44
CA ASN A 43 15.29 17.32 6.90
C ASN A 43 16.10 17.92 5.75
N LEU A 44 16.00 17.33 4.56
CA LEU A 44 16.72 17.75 3.35
C LEU A 44 15.85 18.61 2.41
N GLU A 45 14.62 18.96 2.82
CA GLU A 45 13.63 19.67 1.99
C GLU A 45 13.32 18.96 0.65
N ILE A 46 13.39 17.63 0.63
CA ILE A 46 13.06 16.84 -0.55
C ILE A 46 11.54 16.83 -0.70
N LYS A 47 11.03 17.51 -1.73
CA LYS A 47 9.59 17.60 -2.02
C LYS A 47 9.09 16.54 -3.00
N LYS A 48 9.97 16.02 -3.86
CA LYS A 48 9.61 15.09 -4.93
C LYS A 48 10.65 13.99 -5.07
N CYS A 49 10.16 12.76 -5.17
CA CYS A 49 10.96 11.57 -5.45
C CYS A 49 10.04 10.49 -6.04
N ASP A 50 10.50 9.67 -6.98
CA ASP A 50 9.64 8.63 -7.55
C ASP A 50 9.34 7.50 -6.53
N GLU A 51 10.33 7.09 -5.75
CA GLU A 51 10.18 6.06 -4.71
C GLU A 51 10.82 6.49 -3.37
N VAL A 52 10.11 6.28 -2.26
CA VAL A 52 10.66 6.40 -0.91
C VAL A 52 10.69 5.01 -0.27
N VAL A 53 11.84 4.64 0.28
CA VAL A 53 12.03 3.37 0.99
C VAL A 53 12.58 3.67 2.38
N VAL A 54 11.86 3.21 3.38
CA VAL A 54 12.20 3.43 4.79
C VAL A 54 12.23 2.10 5.50
N PHE A 55 13.42 1.71 5.93
CA PHE A 55 13.66 0.58 6.81
C PHE A 55 14.16 1.12 8.14
N SER A 56 13.37 0.96 9.20
CA SER A 56 13.72 1.46 10.53
C SER A 56 13.27 0.49 11.60
N ARG A 57 14.19 0.08 12.48
CA ARG A 57 13.83 -0.65 13.70
C ARG A 57 13.34 0.28 14.81
N GLU A 58 13.77 1.54 14.76
CA GLU A 58 13.33 2.58 15.68
C GLU A 58 12.01 3.20 15.19
N PRO A 59 11.12 3.62 16.09
CA PRO A 59 9.93 4.38 15.74
C PRO A 59 10.29 5.62 14.92
N ILE A 60 9.45 5.92 13.93
CA ILE A 60 9.57 7.16 13.15
C ILE A 60 8.62 8.17 13.77
N ASP A 61 9.11 9.39 13.91
CA ASP A 61 8.31 10.52 14.37
C ASP A 61 7.11 10.78 13.43
N ASP A 62 5.97 11.12 14.03
CA ASP A 62 4.70 11.29 13.30
C ASP A 62 4.78 12.38 12.23
N ASP A 63 5.55 13.45 12.45
CA ASP A 63 5.67 14.52 11.46
C ASP A 63 6.48 14.05 10.25
N GLN A 64 7.50 13.20 10.48
CA GLN A 64 8.25 12.58 9.38
C GLN A 64 7.38 11.61 8.58
N MET A 65 6.54 10.81 9.26
CA MET A 65 5.60 9.91 8.61
C MET A 65 4.54 10.66 7.80
N LYS A 66 3.92 11.72 8.37
CA LYS A 66 2.95 12.58 7.66
C LYS A 66 3.56 13.21 6.42
N TYR A 67 4.79 13.71 6.54
CA TYR A 67 5.52 14.30 5.41
C TYR A 67 5.68 13.30 4.27
N ILE A 68 6.20 12.10 4.57
CA ILE A 68 6.44 11.04 3.57
C ILE A 68 5.14 10.56 2.93
N LEU A 69 4.07 10.40 3.71
CA LEU A 69 2.83 9.80 3.25
C LEU A 69 1.89 10.78 2.52
N GLY A 70 1.93 12.07 2.87
CA GLY A 70 0.94 13.04 2.38
C GLY A 70 1.47 14.34 1.79
N GLU A 71 2.67 14.78 2.15
CA GLU A 71 3.21 16.06 1.65
C GLU A 71 4.13 15.89 0.44
N MET A 72 4.84 14.76 0.37
CA MET A 72 5.72 14.47 -0.74
C MET A 72 4.95 14.14 -2.03
N ILE A 73 5.49 14.59 -3.15
CA ILE A 73 5.09 14.12 -4.48
C ILE A 73 5.89 12.84 -4.75
N THR A 74 5.27 11.69 -4.51
CA THR A 74 5.88 10.37 -4.72
C THR A 74 4.91 9.39 -5.35
N LYS A 75 5.43 8.50 -6.21
CA LYS A 75 4.63 7.45 -6.84
C LYS A 75 4.53 6.23 -5.92
N LYS A 76 5.59 5.95 -5.17
CA LYS A 76 5.71 4.72 -4.39
C LYS A 76 6.36 4.95 -3.03
N VAL A 77 5.78 4.34 -1.99
CA VAL A 77 6.33 4.34 -0.64
C VAL A 77 6.43 2.89 -0.16
N ASN A 78 7.60 2.53 0.39
CA ASN A 78 7.84 1.24 1.02
C ASN A 78 8.29 1.49 2.47
N LEU A 79 7.47 1.08 3.43
CA LEU A 79 7.77 1.21 4.85
C LEU A 79 7.96 -0.18 5.45
N CYS A 80 9.14 -0.42 6.01
CA CYS A 80 9.45 -1.60 6.81
C CYS A 80 9.75 -1.14 8.24
N LEU A 81 8.71 -1.20 9.09
CA LEU A 81 8.68 -0.59 10.41
C LEU A 81 8.15 -1.61 11.44
N PRO A 82 9.02 -2.47 12.00
CA PRO A 82 8.62 -3.40 13.06
C PRO A 82 8.08 -2.73 14.33
N ASN A 83 8.40 -1.47 14.63
CA ASN A 83 8.01 -0.84 15.90
C ASN A 83 7.22 0.48 15.73
N CYS A 84 6.26 0.53 14.82
CA CYS A 84 5.46 1.73 14.54
C CYS A 84 4.14 1.76 15.34
N SER A 85 4.19 1.96 16.66
CA SER A 85 2.98 2.13 17.47
C SER A 85 2.54 3.60 17.49
N SER A 86 1.25 3.88 17.21
CA SER A 86 0.52 5.16 17.40
C SER A 86 0.34 6.15 16.24
N PHE A 87 0.82 5.86 15.03
CA PHE A 87 0.60 6.77 13.90
C PHE A 87 -0.90 6.86 13.51
N PRO A 88 -1.49 8.06 13.34
CA PRO A 88 -2.92 8.25 13.06
C PRO A 88 -3.26 8.05 11.57
N TRP A 89 -3.20 6.79 11.11
CA TRP A 89 -3.42 6.39 9.71
C TRP A 89 -4.76 6.89 9.15
N GLU A 90 -5.81 6.90 9.95
CA GLU A 90 -7.18 7.24 9.54
C GLU A 90 -7.33 8.71 9.15
N SER A 91 -6.49 9.58 9.71
CA SER A 91 -6.45 11.02 9.41
C SER A 91 -5.49 11.37 8.26
N THR A 92 -4.71 10.40 7.80
CA THR A 92 -3.63 10.64 6.85
C THR A 92 -4.16 10.70 5.42
N ARG A 93 -3.80 11.74 4.69
CA ARG A 93 -4.10 11.87 3.26
C ARG A 93 -2.96 11.29 2.44
N PHE A 94 -3.21 10.15 1.82
CA PHE A 94 -2.22 9.47 0.98
C PHE A 94 -2.11 10.14 -0.40
N SER A 95 -0.90 10.55 -0.78
CA SER A 95 -0.61 11.21 -2.07
C SER A 95 -0.06 10.28 -3.15
N MET A 96 0.28 9.03 -2.79
CA MET A 96 1.01 8.10 -3.66
C MET A 96 0.12 7.08 -4.38
N ASP A 97 0.67 6.48 -5.44
CA ASP A 97 -0.01 5.44 -6.22
C ASP A 97 0.17 4.04 -5.60
N CYS A 98 1.30 3.81 -4.93
CA CYS A 98 1.66 2.51 -4.36
C CYS A 98 2.19 2.65 -2.93
N LEU A 99 1.53 1.95 -2.01
CA LEU A 99 1.90 1.86 -0.61
C LEU A 99 2.21 0.41 -0.24
N ASN A 100 3.47 0.15 0.10
CA ASN A 100 3.94 -1.13 0.60
C ASN A 100 4.27 -1.00 2.08
N LEU A 101 3.65 -1.83 2.89
CA LEU A 101 3.76 -1.83 4.34
C LEU A 101 4.23 -3.20 4.81
N GLN A 102 5.33 -3.22 5.53
CA GLN A 102 5.80 -4.36 6.30
C GLN A 102 5.92 -3.90 7.75
N LEU A 103 4.84 -4.13 8.50
CA LEU A 103 4.67 -3.69 9.88
C LEU A 103 4.62 -4.93 10.81
N ASP A 104 4.81 -4.72 12.10
CA ASP A 104 4.54 -5.75 13.11
C ASP A 104 3.03 -5.95 13.30
N SER A 105 2.63 -7.18 13.67
CA SER A 105 1.26 -7.67 13.68
C SER A 105 0.33 -6.87 14.54
N LYS A 106 0.81 -6.26 15.62
CA LYS A 106 -0.03 -5.44 16.52
C LYS A 106 -0.47 -4.10 15.91
N LEU A 107 0.14 -3.69 14.80
CA LEU A 107 0.03 -2.33 14.27
C LEU A 107 -0.95 -2.22 13.12
N VAL A 108 -1.28 -3.35 12.47
CA VAL A 108 -2.21 -3.37 11.36
C VAL A 108 -3.62 -3.60 11.89
N SER A 109 -4.32 -2.51 12.18
CA SER A 109 -5.73 -2.57 12.56
C SER A 109 -6.63 -2.69 11.34
N ARG A 110 -7.83 -3.23 11.56
CA ARG A 110 -8.96 -3.15 10.62
C ARG A 110 -9.21 -1.71 10.16
N GLU A 111 -9.15 -0.76 11.09
CA GLU A 111 -9.52 0.63 10.80
C GLU A 111 -8.47 1.34 9.95
N MET A 112 -7.20 1.00 10.16
CA MET A 112 -6.12 1.37 9.26
C MET A 112 -6.43 0.86 7.84
N LEU A 113 -6.67 -0.45 7.65
CA LEU A 113 -6.97 -1.03 6.34
C LEU A 113 -8.14 -0.33 5.63
N LEU A 114 -9.25 -0.11 6.33
CA LEU A 114 -10.46 0.52 5.78
C LEU A 114 -10.28 2.02 5.45
N SER A 115 -9.28 2.67 6.04
CA SER A 115 -8.95 4.07 5.80
C SER A 115 -8.03 4.30 4.59
N LEU A 116 -7.31 3.27 4.13
CA LEU A 116 -6.32 3.43 3.05
C LEU A 116 -7.01 3.79 1.72
N LYS A 117 -6.60 4.92 1.13
CA LYS A 117 -7.08 5.41 -0.19
C LYS A 117 -5.95 5.52 -1.21
N CYS A 118 -5.32 4.37 -1.50
CA CYS A 118 -4.26 4.23 -2.49
C CYS A 118 -4.69 3.28 -3.62
N PRO A 119 -4.25 3.52 -4.87
CA PRO A 119 -4.48 2.58 -5.98
C PRO A 119 -3.91 1.18 -5.71
N LYS A 120 -2.68 1.10 -5.20
CA LYS A 120 -2.01 -0.17 -4.89
C LYS A 120 -1.61 -0.22 -3.44
N ILE A 121 -2.14 -1.19 -2.72
CA ILE A 121 -1.88 -1.43 -1.30
C ILE A 121 -1.29 -2.83 -1.17
N CYS A 122 -0.14 -2.92 -0.51
CA CYS A 122 0.48 -4.20 -0.18
C CYS A 122 0.85 -4.19 1.31
N MET A 123 0.29 -5.12 2.08
CA MET A 123 0.56 -5.30 3.50
C MET A 123 1.13 -6.69 3.70
N LYS A 124 2.41 -6.76 4.07
CA LYS A 124 3.15 -8.02 4.21
C LYS A 124 3.69 -8.22 5.61
N GLY A 125 3.94 -9.47 5.95
CA GLY A 125 4.48 -9.89 7.24
C GLY A 125 3.40 -10.40 8.19
N TYR A 126 3.73 -10.45 9.47
CA TYR A 126 2.78 -10.84 10.51
C TYR A 126 1.76 -9.70 10.65
N THR A 127 0.53 -9.84 10.18
CA THR A 127 -0.55 -8.87 10.44
C THR A 127 -1.50 -9.42 11.51
N SER A 128 -2.30 -8.57 12.15
CA SER A 128 -3.45 -9.02 12.94
C SER A 128 -4.75 -9.07 12.13
N LEU A 129 -4.67 -8.90 10.80
CA LEU A 129 -5.85 -8.88 9.94
C LEU A 129 -6.44 -10.27 9.80
N THR A 130 -7.75 -10.32 9.92
CA THR A 130 -8.56 -11.52 9.74
C THR A 130 -9.20 -11.54 8.35
N SER A 131 -9.69 -12.70 7.95
CA SER A 131 -10.53 -12.87 6.76
C SER A 131 -11.75 -11.92 6.77
N LYS A 132 -12.32 -11.65 7.94
CA LYS A 132 -13.44 -10.72 8.11
C LYS A 132 -13.04 -9.28 7.80
N ASP A 133 -11.87 -8.83 8.24
CA ASP A 133 -11.40 -7.46 7.99
C ASP A 133 -11.20 -7.20 6.49
N VAL A 134 -10.65 -8.19 5.78
CA VAL A 134 -10.48 -8.09 4.32
C VAL A 134 -11.83 -8.18 3.59
N ARG A 135 -12.76 -9.02 4.06
CA ARG A 135 -14.14 -9.05 3.54
C ARG A 135 -14.84 -7.70 3.70
N ASP A 136 -14.68 -7.05 4.84
CA ASP A 136 -15.24 -5.71 5.09
C ASP A 136 -14.65 -4.67 4.13
N PHE A 137 -13.36 -4.75 3.82
CA PHE A 137 -12.73 -3.91 2.81
C PHE A 137 -13.31 -4.16 1.41
N ILE A 138 -13.48 -5.43 1.01
CA ILE A 138 -14.09 -5.79 -0.27
C ILE A 138 -15.53 -5.26 -0.35
N ASN A 139 -16.30 -5.41 0.73
CA ASN A 139 -17.65 -4.88 0.83
C ASN A 139 -17.69 -3.35 0.72
N GLN A 140 -16.73 -2.65 1.33
CA GLN A 140 -16.58 -1.21 1.19
C GLN A 140 -16.31 -0.81 -0.27
N TRP A 141 -15.38 -1.49 -0.95
CA TRP A 141 -15.10 -1.24 -2.36
C TRP A 141 -16.32 -1.51 -3.25
N PHE A 142 -17.00 -2.64 -3.04
CA PHE A 142 -18.16 -3.09 -3.81
C PHE A 142 -19.31 -2.09 -3.75
N ASN A 143 -19.53 -1.47 -2.59
CA ASN A 143 -20.58 -0.47 -2.40
C ASN A 143 -20.14 0.98 -2.66
N SER A 144 -18.85 1.22 -2.88
CA SER A 144 -18.32 2.56 -3.13
C SER A 144 -18.41 2.99 -4.60
N ASN A 145 -18.18 4.28 -4.84
CA ASN A 145 -17.88 4.82 -6.16
C ASN A 145 -16.36 5.02 -6.36
N ASP A 146 -15.52 4.39 -5.52
CA ASP A 146 -14.07 4.49 -5.67
C ASP A 146 -13.65 3.76 -6.94
N THR A 147 -12.92 4.47 -7.79
CA THR A 147 -12.43 4.00 -9.09
C THR A 147 -10.91 3.93 -9.15
N ARG A 148 -10.23 4.32 -8.07
CA ARG A 148 -8.77 4.41 -7.99
C ARG A 148 -8.13 3.09 -7.59
N LEU A 149 -8.82 2.26 -6.79
CA LEU A 149 -8.27 0.98 -6.35
C LEU A 149 -7.96 0.08 -7.55
N GLU A 150 -6.73 -0.44 -7.57
CA GLU A 150 -6.22 -1.39 -8.56
C GLU A 150 -5.82 -2.72 -7.90
N THR A 151 -5.23 -2.68 -6.70
CA THR A 151 -4.69 -3.88 -6.06
C THR A 151 -4.66 -3.76 -4.54
N LEU A 152 -5.11 -4.82 -3.87
CA LEU A 152 -4.87 -5.08 -2.47
C LEU A 152 -4.20 -6.46 -2.33
N LEU A 153 -3.01 -6.49 -1.72
CA LEU A 153 -2.34 -7.71 -1.30
C LEU A 153 -2.14 -7.66 0.21
N VAL A 154 -2.62 -8.65 0.92
CA VAL A 154 -2.58 -8.68 2.39
C VAL A 154 -2.16 -10.07 2.86
N ASP A 155 -1.09 -10.14 3.64
CA ASP A 155 -0.81 -11.30 4.46
C ASP A 155 -1.76 -11.31 5.67
N LEU A 156 -2.32 -12.47 6.00
CA LEU A 156 -3.23 -12.65 7.13
C LEU A 156 -2.48 -13.01 8.41
N LYS A 157 -3.20 -13.00 9.55
CA LYS A 157 -2.70 -13.50 10.83
C LYS A 157 -2.03 -14.87 10.66
N SER A 158 -0.79 -14.99 11.15
CA SER A 158 0.08 -16.15 10.92
C SER A 158 -0.18 -17.35 11.82
N ASP A 159 -0.81 -17.12 12.96
CA ASP A 159 -0.80 -18.07 14.07
C ASP A 159 -1.89 -19.14 13.93
N GLU A 160 -2.81 -18.94 13.00
CA GLU A 160 -3.97 -19.79 12.74
C GLU A 160 -4.20 -19.90 11.23
N GLU A 161 -4.75 -21.02 10.76
CA GLU A 161 -5.21 -21.10 9.38
C GLU A 161 -6.37 -20.11 9.17
N PRO A 162 -6.31 -19.24 8.16
CA PRO A 162 -7.34 -18.24 7.95
C PRO A 162 -8.65 -18.90 7.52
N GLU A 163 -9.74 -18.47 8.14
CA GLU A 163 -11.09 -18.89 7.73
C GLU A 163 -11.32 -18.53 6.25
N PRO A 164 -11.96 -19.41 5.46
CA PRO A 164 -12.38 -19.06 4.10
C PRO A 164 -13.30 -17.84 4.10
N ILE A 165 -13.02 -16.86 3.25
CA ILE A 165 -13.91 -15.71 3.07
C ILE A 165 -15.15 -16.16 2.31
N ASP A 166 -16.32 -15.95 2.92
CA ASP A 166 -17.60 -16.07 2.21
C ASP A 166 -17.83 -14.84 1.31
N LEU A 167 -17.85 -15.11 0.00
CA LEU A 167 -18.11 -14.14 -1.05
C LEU A 167 -19.54 -14.16 -1.57
N SER A 168 -20.43 -15.00 -1.02
CA SER A 168 -21.79 -15.25 -1.55
C SER A 168 -22.58 -13.97 -1.85
N GLU A 169 -22.51 -12.97 -0.96
CA GLU A 169 -23.16 -11.67 -1.10
C GLU A 169 -22.70 -10.87 -2.34
N PHE A 170 -21.52 -11.16 -2.87
CA PHE A 170 -20.95 -10.49 -4.04
C PHE A 170 -21.27 -11.20 -5.37
N ASN A 171 -22.07 -12.27 -5.32
CA ASN A 171 -22.49 -13.07 -6.45
C ASN A 171 -21.31 -13.52 -7.34
N PRO A 172 -20.32 -14.21 -6.75
CA PRO A 172 -19.01 -14.37 -7.35
C PRO A 172 -19.06 -15.37 -8.52
N LYS A 173 -18.31 -15.09 -9.58
CA LYS A 173 -18.21 -15.98 -10.75
C LYS A 173 -16.83 -16.63 -10.79
N PRO A 174 -16.70 -17.89 -11.22
CA PRO A 174 -15.39 -18.48 -11.43
C PRO A 174 -14.55 -17.63 -12.37
N TRP A 175 -13.25 -17.52 -12.08
CA TRP A 175 -12.32 -16.81 -12.94
C TRP A 175 -12.33 -17.39 -14.36
N ASP A 176 -12.71 -16.57 -15.33
CA ASP A 176 -12.70 -16.88 -16.77
C ASP A 176 -11.44 -16.32 -17.47
N PRO A 177 -10.56 -17.17 -18.05
CA PRO A 177 -9.41 -16.73 -18.82
C PRO A 177 -9.77 -16.00 -20.12
N VAL A 178 -10.92 -16.30 -20.73
CA VAL A 178 -11.32 -15.79 -22.06
C VAL A 178 -11.76 -14.34 -21.96
N LEU A 179 -12.58 -13.99 -20.95
CA LEU A 179 -12.95 -12.59 -20.66
C LEU A 179 -11.73 -11.67 -20.46
N ARG A 180 -10.60 -12.25 -20.04
CA ARG A 180 -9.36 -11.53 -19.72
C ARG A 180 -8.25 -11.68 -20.75
N GLY A 181 -8.49 -12.47 -21.80
CA GLY A 181 -7.53 -12.85 -22.84
C GLY A 181 -6.92 -11.67 -23.63
N GLN A 182 -7.54 -10.51 -23.59
CA GLN A 182 -7.09 -9.31 -24.30
C GLN A 182 -6.31 -8.29 -23.45
N TYR A 183 -6.21 -8.49 -22.12
CA TYR A 183 -5.58 -7.55 -21.17
C TYR A 183 -4.42 -8.19 -20.38
N TYR A 184 -3.74 -9.12 -21.04
CA TYR A 184 -2.79 -10.10 -20.51
C TYR A 184 -1.53 -9.47 -19.89
N ASP A 185 -1.49 -9.31 -18.56
CA ASP A 185 -0.23 -9.35 -17.82
C ASP A 185 0.02 -10.80 -17.37
N LYS A 186 0.89 -11.51 -18.11
CA LYS A 186 1.22 -12.93 -17.86
C LYS A 186 1.72 -13.18 -16.43
N ASN A 187 2.39 -12.20 -15.81
CA ASN A 187 2.92 -12.33 -14.45
C ASN A 187 1.82 -12.25 -13.39
N LEU A 188 0.71 -11.58 -13.71
CA LEU A 188 -0.46 -11.43 -12.84
C LEU A 188 -1.41 -12.63 -12.96
N VAL A 189 -1.62 -13.13 -14.17
CA VAL A 189 -2.58 -14.21 -14.47
C VAL A 189 -2.25 -15.50 -13.73
N GLY A 190 -0.98 -15.91 -13.68
CA GLY A 190 -0.58 -17.11 -12.93
C GLY A 190 -0.84 -17.02 -11.43
N LYS A 191 -0.91 -15.79 -10.89
CA LYS A 191 -1.27 -15.54 -9.49
C LYS A 191 -2.77 -15.49 -9.24
N LEU A 192 -3.60 -15.36 -10.28
CA LEU A 192 -5.05 -15.21 -10.13
C LEU A 192 -5.86 -16.39 -10.69
N SER A 193 -5.20 -17.34 -11.35
CA SER A 193 -5.82 -18.59 -11.79
C SER A 193 -6.45 -19.32 -10.59
N GLY A 194 -7.72 -19.69 -10.72
CA GLY A 194 -8.50 -20.34 -9.65
C GLY A 194 -9.12 -19.37 -8.64
N GLY A 195 -9.05 -18.06 -8.88
CA GLY A 195 -9.79 -17.05 -8.12
C GLY A 195 -11.27 -16.97 -8.49
N MET A 196 -11.95 -16.01 -7.86
CA MET A 196 -13.36 -15.69 -8.07
C MET A 196 -13.52 -14.22 -8.44
N ASP A 197 -14.38 -13.94 -9.40
CA ASP A 197 -14.67 -12.60 -9.86
C ASP A 197 -15.87 -12.01 -9.17
N ILE A 198 -15.75 -10.73 -8.84
CA ILE A 198 -16.81 -9.92 -8.27
C ILE A 198 -17.07 -8.77 -9.25
N ILE A 199 -18.31 -8.65 -9.71
CA ILE A 199 -18.72 -7.59 -10.65
C ILE A 199 -19.55 -6.57 -9.88
N ARG A 200 -19.06 -5.33 -9.85
CA ARG A 200 -19.75 -4.20 -9.24
C ARG A 200 -20.81 -3.63 -10.20
N LYS A 201 -21.78 -2.92 -9.64
CA LYS A 201 -22.91 -2.31 -10.38
C LYS A 201 -22.51 -1.39 -11.55
N ASP A 202 -21.32 -0.80 -11.52
CA ASP A 202 -20.79 0.08 -12.57
C ASP A 202 -20.01 -0.70 -13.66
N GLY A 203 -20.07 -2.03 -13.63
CA GLY A 203 -19.38 -2.91 -14.57
C GLY A 203 -17.91 -3.11 -14.25
N ARG A 204 -17.34 -2.40 -13.28
CA ARG A 204 -15.99 -2.72 -12.80
C ARG A 204 -16.01 -4.07 -12.12
N PHE A 205 -14.95 -4.82 -12.28
CA PHE A 205 -14.85 -6.12 -11.67
C PHE A 205 -13.48 -6.31 -11.05
N ALA A 206 -13.43 -7.20 -10.09
CA ALA A 206 -12.22 -7.58 -9.40
C ALA A 206 -12.11 -9.10 -9.34
N THR A 207 -10.88 -9.61 -9.33
CA THR A 207 -10.60 -11.01 -9.05
C THR A 207 -10.05 -11.12 -7.64
N PHE A 208 -10.72 -11.92 -6.83
CA PHE A 208 -10.33 -12.32 -5.49
C PHE A 208 -9.68 -13.70 -5.52
N ARG A 209 -8.60 -13.87 -4.76
CA ARG A 209 -8.02 -15.17 -4.45
C ARG A 209 -7.54 -15.18 -3.00
N GLN A 210 -7.88 -16.25 -2.29
CA GLN A 210 -7.35 -16.54 -0.97
C GLN A 210 -6.36 -17.71 -1.06
N SER A 211 -5.19 -17.54 -0.46
CA SER A 211 -4.25 -18.62 -0.18
C SER A 211 -4.28 -18.95 1.32
N SER A 212 -3.48 -19.92 1.76
CA SER A 212 -3.38 -20.27 3.18
C SER A 212 -2.82 -19.17 4.08
N ARG A 213 -2.21 -18.11 3.50
CA ARG A 213 -1.57 -17.04 4.29
C ARG A 213 -1.79 -15.63 3.73
N SER A 214 -2.41 -15.50 2.58
CA SER A 214 -2.57 -14.21 1.91
C SER A 214 -3.88 -14.10 1.16
N ILE A 215 -4.33 -12.87 0.98
CA ILE A 215 -5.42 -12.52 0.09
C ILE A 215 -4.89 -11.59 -0.99
N ASP A 216 -5.29 -11.92 -2.20
CA ASP A 216 -5.05 -11.19 -3.43
C ASP A 216 -6.38 -10.65 -3.94
N PHE A 217 -6.51 -9.33 -4.06
CA PHE A 217 -7.69 -8.68 -4.61
C PHE A 217 -7.28 -7.66 -5.68
N PHE A 218 -7.65 -7.94 -6.93
CA PHE A 218 -7.21 -7.18 -8.08
C PHE A 218 -8.39 -6.59 -8.82
N VAL A 219 -8.45 -5.26 -8.89
CA VAL A 219 -9.48 -4.53 -9.62
C VAL A 219 -8.99 -4.28 -11.04
N TRP A 220 -9.77 -4.74 -12.01
CA TRP A 220 -9.44 -4.56 -13.41
C TRP A 220 -9.82 -3.15 -13.87
N LYS A 221 -8.97 -2.53 -14.69
CA LYS A 221 -9.20 -1.16 -15.21
C LYS A 221 -10.37 -1.08 -16.19
N ASN A 222 -10.76 -2.22 -16.76
CA ASN A 222 -11.79 -2.34 -17.76
C ASN A 222 -13.14 -2.62 -17.08
N THR A 223 -14.21 -2.15 -17.71
CA THR A 223 -15.57 -2.47 -17.30
C THR A 223 -16.15 -3.56 -18.20
N LEU A 224 -16.92 -4.46 -17.61
CA LEU A 224 -17.82 -5.34 -18.34
C LEU A 224 -19.13 -4.59 -18.57
N GLN A 225 -19.77 -4.81 -19.72
CA GLN A 225 -21.15 -4.34 -19.90
C GLN A 225 -22.02 -5.13 -18.93
N VAL A 226 -22.66 -4.43 -18.00
CA VAL A 226 -23.68 -5.03 -17.14
C VAL A 226 -24.97 -5.03 -17.95
N GLU A 227 -25.41 -6.21 -18.39
CA GLU A 227 -26.73 -6.35 -18.98
C GLU A 227 -27.76 -6.06 -17.88
N ASN A 228 -28.50 -4.96 -18.04
CA ASN A 228 -29.63 -4.65 -17.19
C ASN A 228 -30.77 -5.60 -17.58
N ASN A 229 -30.96 -6.67 -16.79
CA ASN A 229 -32.19 -7.47 -16.82
C ASN A 229 -33.26 -6.80 -15.96
#